data_AF-A0A3M6XSA7-F1
#
_entry.id   AF-A0A3M6XSA7-F1
#
_cell.length_a   1.000
_cell.length_b   1.000
_cell.length_c   1.000
_cell.angle_alpha   90.00
_cell.angle_beta   90.00
_cell.angle_gamma   90.00
#
_symmetry.space_group_name_H-M   'P 1'
#
loop_
_entity.id
_entity.type
_entity.pdbx_description
1 polymer ?
#
loop_
_entity_poly.entity_id
_entity_poly.type
_entity_poly.pdbx_seq_one_letter_code
_entity_poly.pdbx_strand_id
1 'polypeptide(L)'
;MPRSDEAKMWFSAVYKAVQEVPYGRVTSYGHIATLIGYRGAARQEAALQQEGVQIEHSNMGERSVDLGTYGWFPNHLPSEDSENENGA
;
A
#
# COMPACT_ATOMS: atom_id res chain seq x y z
N MET A 1 -20.20 8.77 -5.64
CA MET A 1 -19.51 8.55 -6.93
C MET A 1 -19.61 7.08 -7.31
N PRO A 2 -20.11 6.73 -8.51
CA PRO A 2 -20.02 5.35 -9.00
C PRO A 2 -18.54 4.97 -9.14
N ARG A 3 -18.17 3.74 -8.77
CA ARG A 3 -16.80 3.23 -8.95
C ARG A 3 -16.42 3.26 -10.43
N SER A 4 -15.18 3.68 -10.73
CA SER A 4 -14.60 3.64 -12.08
C SER A 4 -14.67 2.23 -12.69
N ASP A 5 -14.63 2.12 -14.01
CA ASP A 5 -14.66 0.81 -14.68
C ASP A 5 -13.45 -0.05 -14.30
N GLU A 6 -12.31 0.58 -14.06
CA GLU A 6 -11.12 -0.06 -13.51
C GLU A 6 -11.39 -0.68 -12.12
N ALA A 7 -12.07 0.04 -11.23
CA ALA A 7 -12.43 -0.49 -9.92
C ALA A 7 -13.36 -1.69 -10.06
N LYS A 8 -14.35 -1.67 -10.98
CA LYS A 8 -15.23 -2.82 -11.23
C LYS A 8 -14.44 -4.04 -11.73
N MET A 9 -13.49 -3.84 -12.64
CA MET A 9 -12.60 -4.91 -13.12
C MET A 9 -11.78 -5.51 -11.99
N TRP A 10 -11.23 -4.67 -11.11
CA TRP A 10 -10.49 -5.12 -9.93
C TRP A 10 -11.36 -6.00 -9.02
N PHE A 11 -12.56 -5.54 -8.66
CA PHE A 11 -13.49 -6.33 -7.84
C PHE A 11 -13.84 -7.67 -8.50
N SER A 12 -14.11 -7.67 -9.81
CA SER A 12 -14.42 -8.89 -10.57
C SER A 12 -13.26 -9.89 -10.53
N ALA A 13 -12.02 -9.43 -10.71
CA ALA A 13 -10.84 -10.29 -10.63
C ALA A 13 -10.66 -10.90 -9.23
N VAL A 14 -10.84 -10.09 -8.17
CA VAL A 14 -10.79 -10.57 -6.77
C VAL A 14 -11.84 -11.66 -6.52
N TYR A 15 -13.10 -11.42 -6.93
CA TYR A 15 -14.18 -12.39 -6.72
C TYR A 15 -13.90 -13.71 -7.46
N LYS A 16 -13.41 -13.65 -8.71
CA LYS A 16 -13.03 -14.85 -9.45
C LYS A 16 -11.94 -15.65 -8.73
N ALA A 17 -10.88 -15.00 -8.28
CA ALA A 17 -9.79 -15.66 -7.55
C ALA A 17 -10.26 -16.28 -6.21
N VAL A 18 -11.16 -15.62 -5.49
CA VAL A 18 -11.73 -16.17 -4.25
C VAL A 18 -12.60 -17.41 -4.51
N GLN A 19 -13.33 -17.44 -5.62
CA GLN A 19 -14.16 -18.60 -5.99
C GLN A 19 -13.33 -19.86 -6.34
N GLU A 20 -12.04 -19.71 -6.64
CA GLU A 20 -11.13 -20.83 -6.87
C GLU A 20 -10.63 -21.49 -5.56
N VAL A 21 -10.87 -20.87 -4.40
CA VAL A 21 -10.44 -21.41 -3.10
C VAL A 21 -11.33 -22.60 -2.72
N PRO A 22 -10.76 -23.81 -2.52
CA PRO A 22 -11.57 -24.98 -2.18
C PRO A 22 -12.24 -24.85 -0.81
N TYR A 23 -13.41 -25.47 -0.66
CA TYR A 23 -14.13 -25.48 0.61
C TYR A 23 -13.28 -26.05 1.76
N GLY A 24 -13.35 -25.43 2.93
CA GLY A 24 -12.55 -25.81 4.09
C GLY A 24 -11.06 -25.43 4.00
N ARG A 25 -10.64 -24.70 2.95
CA ARG A 25 -9.30 -24.14 2.83
C ARG A 25 -9.33 -22.64 3.06
N VAL A 26 -8.21 -22.12 3.54
CA VAL A 26 -7.99 -20.69 3.77
C VAL A 26 -6.83 -20.21 2.90
N THR A 27 -6.92 -18.97 2.45
CA THR A 27 -5.85 -18.29 1.72
C THR A 27 -5.69 -16.88 2.27
N SER A 28 -4.52 -16.27 2.04
CA SER A 28 -4.24 -14.92 2.51
C SER A 28 -4.63 -13.88 1.47
N TYR A 29 -4.90 -12.66 1.93
CA TYR A 29 -5.14 -11.53 1.05
C TYR A 29 -3.98 -11.31 0.07
N GLY A 30 -2.73 -11.44 0.54
CA GLY A 30 -1.54 -11.31 -0.30
C GLY A 30 -1.45 -12.39 -1.39
N HIS A 31 -1.95 -13.60 -1.10
CA HIS A 31 -2.02 -14.67 -2.10
C HIS A 31 -3.04 -14.34 -3.19
N ILE A 32 -4.26 -13.91 -2.82
CA ILE A 32 -5.26 -13.45 -3.80
C ILE A 32 -4.72 -12.31 -4.64
N ALA A 33 -4.12 -11.29 -4.01
CA ALA A 33 -3.51 -10.16 -4.70
C ALA A 33 -2.42 -10.58 -5.69
N THR A 34 -1.65 -11.62 -5.35
CA THR A 34 -0.65 -12.22 -6.23
C THR A 34 -1.29 -12.93 -7.43
N LEU A 35 -2.35 -13.72 -7.22
CA LEU A 35 -3.05 -14.45 -8.29
C LEU A 35 -3.62 -13.50 -9.35
N ILE A 36 -4.15 -12.35 -8.93
CA ILE A 36 -4.74 -11.35 -9.84
C ILE A 36 -3.71 -10.36 -10.41
N GLY A 37 -2.40 -10.60 -10.20
CA GLY A 37 -1.32 -9.74 -10.72
C GLY A 37 -1.16 -8.40 -10.00
N TYR A 38 -1.88 -8.17 -8.90
CA TYR A 38 -1.87 -6.92 -8.15
C TYR A 38 -0.93 -6.99 -6.94
N ARG A 39 0.38 -6.88 -7.18
CA ARG A 39 1.37 -6.82 -6.10
C ARG A 39 1.46 -5.42 -5.51
N GLY A 40 0.70 -5.15 -4.44
CA GLY A 40 0.67 -3.86 -3.75
C GLY A 40 2.06 -3.33 -3.38
N ALA A 41 2.90 -4.18 -2.80
CA ALA A 41 4.28 -3.83 -2.44
C ALA A 41 5.14 -3.41 -3.65
N ALA A 42 5.00 -4.06 -4.81
CA ALA A 42 5.75 -3.70 -6.01
C ALA A 42 5.31 -2.35 -6.60
N ARG A 43 4.00 -2.04 -6.52
CA ARG A 43 3.49 -0.72 -6.93
C ARG A 43 3.96 0.39 -6.00
N GLN A 44 3.94 0.12 -4.70
CA GLN A 44 4.45 1.07 -3.71
C GLN A 44 5.95 1.31 -3.88
N GLU A 45 6.74 0.26 -4.09
CA GLU A 45 8.16 0.37 -4.43
C GLU A 45 8.38 1.25 -5.66
N ALA A 46 7.65 1.01 -6.76
CA ALA A 46 7.77 1.81 -7.97
C ALA A 46 7.44 3.29 -7.75
N ALA A 47 6.39 3.58 -6.97
CA ALA A 47 6.02 4.96 -6.63
C ALA A 47 7.14 5.65 -5.82
N LEU A 48 7.66 4.98 -4.79
CA LEU A 48 8.76 5.50 -3.97
C LEU A 48 10.04 5.73 -4.80
N GLN A 49 10.40 4.79 -5.69
CA GLN A 49 11.55 4.96 -6.58
C GLN A 49 11.38 6.13 -7.56
N GLN A 50 10.17 6.39 -8.07
CA GLN A 50 9.87 7.56 -8.89
C GLN A 50 10.06 8.88 -8.14
N GLU A 51 9.83 8.87 -6.82
CA GLU A 51 10.08 10.00 -5.93
C GLU A 51 11.56 10.10 -5.49
N GLY A 52 12.43 9.19 -5.94
CA GLY A 52 13.85 9.16 -5.62
C GLY A 52 14.20 8.46 -4.30
N VAL A 53 13.24 7.82 -3.65
CA VAL A 53 13.43 7.04 -2.42
C VAL A 53 14.17 5.74 -2.75
N GLN A 54 15.28 5.49 -2.06
CA GLN A 54 16.02 4.23 -2.22
C GLN A 54 15.35 3.09 -1.44
N ILE A 55 15.24 1.93 -2.09
CA ILE A 55 14.66 0.72 -1.52
C ILE A 55 15.73 -0.36 -1.49
N GLU A 56 16.03 -0.88 -0.31
CA GLU A 56 16.94 -1.99 -0.12
C GLU A 56 16.20 -3.32 -0.17
N HIS A 57 16.83 -4.32 -0.78
CA HIS A 57 16.30 -5.69 -0.87
C HIS A 57 17.19 -6.64 -0.07
N SER A 58 16.59 -7.44 0.80
CA SER A 58 17.31 -8.52 1.47
C SER A 58 17.39 -9.77 0.59
N ASN A 59 18.28 -10.71 0.94
CA ASN A 59 18.34 -12.03 0.27
C ASN A 59 17.02 -12.83 0.38
N MET A 60 16.12 -12.45 1.29
CA MET A 60 14.78 -13.04 1.45
C MET A 60 13.70 -12.29 0.67
N GLY A 61 14.05 -11.26 -0.11
CA GLY A 61 13.11 -10.48 -0.92
C GLY A 61 12.28 -9.47 -0.12
N GLU A 62 12.69 -9.19 1.12
CA GLU A 62 12.11 -8.10 1.91
C GLU A 62 12.59 -6.76 1.36
N ARG A 63 11.67 -5.80 1.30
CA ARG A 63 11.94 -4.42 0.86
C ARG A 63 11.97 -3.53 2.09
N SER A 64 13.00 -2.71 2.22
CA SER A 64 13.09 -1.74 3.32
C SER A 64 13.49 -0.37 2.78
N VAL A 65 13.14 0.66 3.56
CA VAL A 65 13.48 2.06 3.29
C VAL A 65 14.12 2.63 4.55
N ASP A 66 15.19 3.40 4.38
CA ASP A 66 15.80 4.12 5.49
C ASP A 66 14.93 5.32 5.89
N LEU A 67 14.20 5.16 7.00
CA LEU A 67 13.38 6.24 7.55
C LEU A 67 14.23 7.39 8.11
N GLY A 68 15.49 7.18 8.48
CA GLY A 68 16.37 8.29 8.89
C GLY A 68 16.62 9.27 7.74
N THR A 69 16.68 8.77 6.51
CA THR A 69 16.88 9.57 5.30
C THR A 69 15.56 10.11 4.72
N TYR A 70 14.51 9.28 4.68
CA TYR A 70 13.26 9.59 3.96
C TYR A 70 12.03 9.81 4.85
N GLY A 71 12.15 9.55 6.15
CA GLY A 71 11.05 9.68 7.09
C GLY A 71 10.72 11.12 7.40
N TRP A 72 9.44 11.38 7.62
CA TRP A 72 8.95 12.68 8.09
C TRP A 72 8.67 12.60 9.60
N PHE A 73 9.52 13.25 10.39
CA PHE A 73 9.47 13.24 11.86
C PHE A 73 9.49 14.67 12.42
N PRO A 74 8.36 15.40 12.35
CA PRO A 74 8.29 16.74 12.90
C PRO A 74 8.24 16.70 14.43
N ASN A 75 8.73 17.76 15.11
CA ASN A 75 8.63 17.89 16.56
C ASN A 75 7.20 18.21 17.05
N HIS A 76 6.34 18.67 16.14
CA HIS A 76 4.94 19.00 16.36
C HIS A 76 4.20 18.77 15.05
N LEU A 77 2.99 18.21 15.09
CA LEU A 77 2.24 17.96 13.87
C LEU A 77 1.65 19.27 13.35
N PRO A 78 1.63 19.49 12.02
CA PRO A 78 1.00 20.69 11.44
C PRO A 78 -0.48 20.88 11.82
N SER A 79 -1.16 19.81 12.24
CA SER A 79 -2.54 19.86 12.75
C SER A 79 -2.65 20.45 14.15
N GLU A 80 -1.59 20.39 14.95
CA GLU A 80 -1.56 20.92 16.32
C GLU A 80 -1.27 22.44 16.34
N ASP A 81 -0.65 22.98 15.29
CA ASP A 81 -0.38 24.44 15.16
C ASP A 81 -1.67 25.27 14.98
N SER A 82 -2.74 24.67 14.45
CA SER A 82 -4.02 25.36 14.17
C SER A 82 -4.90 25.66 15.40
N GLU A 83 -4.56 25.14 16.59
CA GLU A 83 -5.34 25.39 17.82
C GLU A 83 -4.88 26.65 18.57
N ASN A 84 -3.73 27.24 18.22
CA ASN A 84 -3.11 28.33 18.98
C ASN A 84 -3.36 29.75 18.43
N GLU A 85 -4.11 29.93 17.33
CA GLU A 85 -4.34 31.26 16.71
C GLU A 85 -5.66 31.95 17.11
N ASN A 86 -6.52 31.33 17.94
CA ASN A 86 -7.82 31.91 18.35
C ASN A 86 -7.88 32.45 19.79
N GLY A 87 -6.73 32.79 20.39
CA GLY A 87 -6.66 33.27 21.77
C GLY A 87 -5.84 34.54 21.94
N ALA A 88 -6.37 35.68 21.48
CA ALA A 88 -5.92 37.02 21.89
C ALA A 88 -7.13 37.93 22.13
#